data_AF-A0A1Q3GY88-F1
#
_entry.id   AF-A0A1Q3GY88-F1
#
_cell.length_a   1.000
_cell.length_b   1.000
_cell.length_c   1.000
_cell.angle_alpha   90.00
_cell.angle_beta   90.00
_cell.angle_gamma   90.00
#
_symmetry.space_group_name_H-M   'P 1'
#
loop_
_entity.id
_entity.type
_entity.pdbx_description
1 polymer ?
#
loop_
_entity_poly.entity_id
_entity_poly.type
_entity_poly.pdbx_seq_one_letter_code
_entity_poly.pdbx_strand_id
1 'polypeptide(L)'
;MFYLDSGDQSNISSLSIYLMKTFFPNLCLILLLLISFQSCSNRQLNENNFFTVHAKNNINKLIENRTLDVEKDDPRQNISQSYENIDIVYQINPQKQCIFSIQAFFRKLNTNAKILNWVKQNKVSIVNRKKFDKQLPFQIRGIHGLIFDCKRIQNGSLEVTRAYYECL
;
A
#
# COMPACT_ATOMS: atom_id res chain seq x y z
N MET A 1 21.47 -26.38 -85.12
CA MET A 1 21.57 -27.70 -84.45
C MET A 1 21.40 -27.44 -82.96
N PHE A 2 20.32 -28.00 -82.42
CA PHE A 2 19.83 -28.10 -81.02
C PHE A 2 19.58 -26.85 -80.16
N TYR A 3 18.40 -26.93 -79.55
CA TYR A 3 17.60 -25.99 -78.77
C TYR A 3 18.03 -25.88 -77.29
N LEU A 4 17.51 -24.82 -76.64
CA LEU A 4 16.71 -24.77 -75.39
C LEU A 4 17.16 -23.55 -74.56
N ASP A 5 16.35 -22.80 -73.83
CA ASP A 5 14.92 -22.49 -73.79
C ASP A 5 14.76 -21.34 -72.75
N SER A 6 13.72 -20.53 -72.91
CA SER A 6 12.93 -19.82 -71.89
C SER A 6 13.58 -19.10 -70.68
N GLY A 7 13.09 -17.90 -70.34
CA GLY A 7 13.27 -17.39 -68.97
C GLY A 7 12.85 -15.96 -68.70
N ASP A 8 11.57 -15.68 -68.89
CA ASP A 8 10.83 -14.45 -68.57
C ASP A 8 11.27 -13.72 -67.27
N GLN A 9 11.49 -12.40 -67.36
CA GLN A 9 12.04 -11.55 -66.29
C GLN A 9 11.01 -10.53 -65.75
N SER A 10 9.76 -10.96 -65.60
CA SER A 10 8.67 -10.14 -65.03
C SER A 10 8.26 -10.62 -63.64
N ASN A 11 9.06 -10.38 -62.60
CA ASN A 11 8.65 -10.68 -61.21
C ASN A 11 9.43 -9.94 -60.11
N ILE A 12 9.74 -8.66 -60.30
CA ILE A 12 10.44 -7.84 -59.27
C ILE A 12 9.51 -6.77 -58.64
N SER A 13 8.25 -6.70 -59.04
CA SER A 13 7.31 -5.65 -58.56
C SER A 13 6.24 -6.12 -57.56
N SER A 14 6.22 -7.39 -57.15
CA SER A 14 5.18 -7.94 -56.26
C SER A 14 5.66 -8.34 -54.86
N LEU A 15 6.99 -8.45 -54.63
CA LEU A 15 7.52 -8.91 -53.34
C LEU A 15 7.72 -7.79 -52.29
N SER A 16 7.80 -6.52 -52.72
CA SER A 16 8.01 -5.39 -51.81
C SER A 16 6.70 -4.86 -51.19
N ILE A 17 5.53 -5.16 -51.78
CA ILE A 17 4.23 -4.68 -51.31
C ILE A 17 3.61 -5.62 -50.27
N TYR A 18 4.00 -6.89 -50.25
CA TYR A 18 3.47 -7.88 -49.30
C TYR A 18 4.14 -7.85 -47.92
N LEU A 19 5.30 -7.20 -47.76
CA LEU A 19 6.00 -7.11 -46.47
C LEU A 19 5.62 -5.87 -45.64
N MET A 20 4.88 -4.91 -46.19
CA MET A 20 4.43 -3.71 -45.46
C MET A 20 3.00 -3.80 -44.89
N LYS A 21 2.23 -4.86 -45.18
CA LYS A 21 0.83 -4.98 -44.74
C LYS A 21 0.57 -5.91 -43.56
N THR A 22 1.57 -6.64 -43.07
CA THR A 22 1.41 -7.58 -41.94
C THR A 22 2.05 -7.11 -40.63
N PHE A 23 2.76 -5.97 -40.61
CA PHE A 23 3.50 -5.50 -39.43
C PHE A 23 2.83 -4.37 -38.63
N PHE A 24 1.68 -3.85 -39.05
CA PHE A 24 1.08 -2.66 -38.42
C PHE A 24 -0.22 -2.81 -37.60
N PRO A 25 -0.97 -3.93 -37.57
CA PRO A 25 -2.13 -4.00 -36.68
C PRO A 25 -1.77 -4.38 -35.23
N ASN A 26 -0.60 -4.98 -34.99
CA ASN A 26 -0.21 -5.46 -33.65
C ASN A 26 0.47 -4.40 -32.78
N LEU A 27 0.95 -3.28 -33.34
CA LEU A 27 1.57 -2.22 -32.54
C LEU A 27 0.53 -1.39 -31.76
N CYS A 28 -0.70 -1.27 -32.29
CA CYS A 28 -1.76 -0.47 -31.68
C CYS A 28 -2.40 -1.19 -30.47
N LEU A 29 -2.49 -2.53 -30.51
CA LEU A 29 -3.02 -3.33 -29.41
C LEU A 29 -2.10 -3.33 -28.17
N ILE A 30 -0.78 -3.26 -28.39
CA ILE A 30 0.21 -3.21 -27.31
C ILE A 30 0.22 -1.85 -26.62
N LEU A 31 -0.02 -0.75 -27.36
CA LEU A 31 -0.15 0.59 -26.75
C LEU A 31 -1.42 0.73 -25.91
N LEU A 32 -2.54 0.10 -26.29
CA LEU A 32 -3.78 0.12 -25.50
C LEU A 32 -3.65 -0.68 -24.19
N LEU A 33 -2.84 -1.74 -24.16
CA LEU A 33 -2.55 -2.48 -22.92
C LEU A 33 -1.64 -1.71 -21.97
N LEU A 34 -0.73 -0.85 -22.46
CA LEU A 34 0.16 -0.05 -21.61
C LEU A 34 -0.58 1.08 -20.88
N ILE A 35 -1.69 1.59 -21.43
CA ILE A 35 -2.48 2.65 -20.77
C ILE A 35 -3.32 2.09 -19.61
N SER A 36 -3.69 0.80 -19.64
CA SER A 36 -4.37 0.14 -18.51
C SER A 36 -3.46 -0.18 -17.32
N PHE A 37 -2.13 -0.08 -17.46
CA PHE A 37 -1.19 -0.25 -16.35
C PHE A 37 -0.73 1.07 -15.70
N GLN A 38 -1.27 2.22 -16.13
CA GLN A 38 -1.39 3.36 -15.20
C GLN A 38 -2.54 3.10 -14.23
N SER A 39 -2.51 1.94 -13.58
CA SER A 39 -3.11 1.77 -12.27
C SER A 39 -2.40 2.82 -11.41
N CYS A 40 -3.07 3.95 -11.15
CA CYS A 40 -2.85 4.63 -9.90
C CYS A 40 -2.90 3.50 -8.86
N SER A 41 -1.72 3.19 -8.31
CA SER A 41 -1.58 2.26 -7.20
C SER A 41 -2.43 2.84 -6.09
N ASN A 42 -3.72 2.49 -6.10
CA ASN A 42 -4.60 2.59 -4.97
C ASN A 42 -3.93 1.70 -3.94
N ARG A 43 -3.06 2.30 -3.13
CA ARG A 43 -2.48 1.67 -1.95
C ARG A 43 -3.67 1.43 -1.03
N GLN A 44 -4.46 0.38 -1.27
CA GLN A 44 -5.49 -0.04 -0.35
C GLN A 44 -4.77 -0.69 0.82
N LEU A 45 -4.47 0.12 1.85
CA LEU A 45 -4.09 -0.45 3.12
C LEU A 45 -5.30 -1.21 3.65
N ASN A 46 -5.22 -2.53 3.65
CA ASN A 46 -6.24 -3.37 4.23
C ASN A 46 -6.18 -3.21 5.76
N GLU A 47 -7.26 -2.68 6.37
CA GLU A 47 -7.42 -2.55 7.83
C GLU A 47 -7.11 -3.84 8.59
N ASN A 48 -7.23 -5.00 7.92
CA ASN A 48 -7.00 -6.34 8.46
C ASN A 48 -5.53 -6.70 8.69
N ASN A 49 -4.59 -5.87 8.24
CA ASN A 49 -3.16 -6.08 8.43
C ASN A 49 -2.47 -4.94 9.18
N PHE A 50 -3.22 -3.98 9.75
CA PHE A 50 -2.65 -2.79 10.38
C PHE A 50 -1.58 -3.13 11.43
N PHE A 51 -1.89 -4.06 12.34
CA PHE A 51 -0.98 -4.44 13.42
C PHE A 51 0.29 -5.14 12.94
N THR A 52 0.25 -5.77 11.76
CA THR A 52 1.40 -6.42 11.13
C THR A 52 2.24 -5.41 10.36
N VAL A 53 1.61 -4.58 9.52
CA VAL A 53 2.30 -3.59 8.68
C VAL A 53 2.98 -2.52 9.53
N HIS A 54 2.35 -2.12 10.64
CA HIS A 54 2.84 -1.03 11.48
C HIS A 54 3.63 -1.49 12.70
N ALA A 55 4.19 -2.71 12.64
CA ALA A 55 5.27 -3.11 13.52
C ALA A 55 6.56 -2.34 13.17
N LYS A 56 7.38 -2.00 14.18
CA LYS A 56 8.61 -1.19 14.06
C LYS A 56 9.47 -1.57 12.84
N ASN A 57 9.80 -2.86 12.72
CA ASN A 57 10.67 -3.38 11.64
C ASN A 57 10.08 -3.20 10.24
N ASN A 58 8.76 -3.18 10.11
CA ASN A 58 8.11 -3.03 8.81
C ASN A 58 8.00 -1.57 8.38
N ILE A 59 7.92 -0.63 9.33
CA ILE A 59 7.91 0.80 8.99
C ILE A 59 9.30 1.28 8.57
N ASN A 60 10.37 0.77 9.19
CA ASN A 60 11.73 1.05 8.71
C ASN A 60 11.90 0.60 7.25
N LYS A 61 11.32 -0.55 6.87
CA LYS A 61 11.25 -0.98 5.46
C LYS A 61 10.42 -0.04 4.58
N LEU A 62 9.34 0.55 5.09
CA LEU A 62 8.57 1.57 4.33
C LEU A 62 9.39 2.82 4.07
N ILE A 63 10.26 3.22 5.00
CA ILE A 63 11.21 4.34 4.85
C ILE A 63 12.30 3.98 3.83
N GLU A 64 12.94 2.81 3.98
CA GLU A 64 13.96 2.30 3.04
C GLU A 64 13.44 2.21 1.60
N ASN A 65 12.20 1.73 1.45
CA ASN A 65 11.54 1.60 0.15
C ASN A 65 10.95 2.92 -0.39
N ARG A 66 11.25 4.08 0.23
CA ARG A 66 10.72 5.41 -0.14
C ARG A 66 9.18 5.45 -0.27
N THR A 67 8.51 4.62 0.51
CA THR A 67 7.04 4.60 0.59
C THR A 67 6.54 5.67 1.56
N LEU A 68 7.40 6.03 2.52
CA LEU A 68 7.33 7.21 3.37
C LEU A 68 8.49 8.13 2.97
N ASP A 69 8.18 9.34 2.48
CA ASP A 69 9.21 10.35 2.20
C ASP A 69 9.62 11.01 3.52
N VAL A 70 10.94 11.00 3.78
CA VAL A 70 11.53 11.50 5.02
C VAL A 70 12.66 12.47 4.69
N GLU A 71 12.69 13.61 5.37
CA GLU A 71 13.81 14.56 5.27
C GLU A 71 14.91 14.10 6.22
N LYS A 72 16.11 13.77 5.72
CA LYS A 72 17.13 13.14 6.58
C LYS A 72 17.68 14.07 7.67
N ASP A 73 17.56 15.38 7.47
CA ASP A 73 18.21 16.38 8.32
C ASP A 73 17.34 16.85 9.50
N ASP A 74 16.04 16.57 9.46
CA ASP A 74 15.13 16.88 10.57
C ASP A 74 15.05 15.69 11.55
N PRO A 75 15.52 15.86 12.81
CA PRO A 75 15.52 14.79 13.81
C PRO A 75 14.11 14.41 14.32
N ARG A 76 13.05 15.17 14.00
CA ARG A 76 11.68 14.85 14.43
C ARG A 76 10.62 15.30 13.44
N GLN A 77 10.14 14.37 12.64
CA GLN A 77 9.10 14.61 11.64
C GLN A 77 7.78 13.94 11.96
N ASN A 78 6.69 14.60 11.55
CA ASN A 78 5.36 14.03 11.49
C ASN A 78 5.01 13.72 10.04
N ILE A 79 4.84 12.44 9.70
CA ILE A 79 4.47 12.01 8.35
C ILE A 79 3.04 11.52 8.39
N SER A 80 2.19 12.10 7.55
CA SER A 80 0.78 11.72 7.46
C SER A 80 0.51 10.93 6.18
N GLN A 81 -0.23 9.84 6.30
CA GLN A 81 -0.75 9.06 5.17
C GLN A 81 -2.26 8.89 5.33
N SER A 82 -3.01 9.27 4.29
CA SER A 82 -4.45 9.09 4.26
C SER A 82 -4.83 7.99 3.27
N TYR A 83 -5.67 7.08 3.75
CA TYR A 83 -6.35 6.05 2.99
C TYR A 83 -7.86 6.32 3.07
N GLU A 84 -8.66 5.60 2.27
CA GLU A 84 -10.11 5.82 2.19
C GLU A 84 -10.80 5.88 3.59
N ASN A 85 -10.38 5.02 4.52
CA ASN A 85 -11.03 4.84 5.82
C ASN A 85 -10.09 4.99 7.03
N ILE A 86 -8.82 5.31 6.79
CA ILE A 86 -7.78 5.36 7.80
C ILE A 86 -6.88 6.56 7.53
N ASP A 87 -6.64 7.39 8.53
CA ASP A 87 -5.54 8.35 8.54
C ASP A 87 -4.46 7.86 9.49
N ILE A 88 -3.19 7.90 9.09
CA ILE A 88 -2.07 7.46 9.91
C ILE A 88 -1.05 8.58 9.99
N VAL A 89 -0.64 8.91 11.21
CA VAL A 89 0.45 9.84 11.50
C VAL A 89 1.58 9.07 12.15
N TYR A 90 2.77 9.17 11.56
CA TYR A 90 4.01 8.63 12.11
C TYR A 90 4.82 9.77 12.68
N GLN A 91 5.34 9.59 13.89
CA GLN A 91 6.38 10.45 14.44
C GLN A 91 7.71 9.72 14.35
N ILE A 92 8.65 10.24 13.57
CA ILE A 92 9.90 9.53 13.28
C ILE A 92 11.14 10.42 13.46
N ASN A 93 12.28 9.77 13.71
CA ASN A 93 13.62 10.30 13.58
C ASN A 93 14.34 9.47 12.50
N PRO A 94 14.48 9.99 11.27
CA PRO A 94 15.12 9.27 10.18
C PRO A 94 16.63 9.08 10.38
N GLN A 95 17.31 9.99 11.11
CA GLN A 95 18.75 9.88 11.41
C GLN A 95 19.05 8.65 12.26
N LYS A 96 18.17 8.35 13.21
CA LYS A 96 18.23 7.17 14.08
C LYS A 96 17.48 5.96 13.49
N GLN A 97 16.95 6.09 12.27
CA GLN A 97 16.05 5.09 11.64
C GLN A 97 14.97 4.60 12.61
N CYS A 98 14.30 5.54 13.28
CA CYS A 98 13.35 5.18 14.31
C CYS A 98 12.01 5.90 14.24
N ILE A 99 10.98 5.22 14.72
CA ILE A 99 9.63 5.72 14.95
C ILE A 99 9.43 5.90 16.44
N PHE A 100 9.11 7.12 16.86
CA PHE A 100 8.71 7.45 18.23
C PHE A 100 7.29 6.99 18.52
N SER A 101 6.39 7.23 17.57
CA SER A 101 4.99 6.88 17.75
C SER A 101 4.26 6.74 16.42
N ILE A 102 3.14 6.02 16.49
CA ILE A 102 2.17 5.90 15.40
C ILE A 102 0.82 6.21 16.00
N GLN A 103 0.04 7.00 15.28
CA GLN A 103 -1.33 7.32 15.60
C GLN A 103 -2.19 7.08 14.37
N ALA A 104 -3.22 6.26 14.47
CA ALA A 104 -4.11 5.93 13.38
C ALA A 104 -5.56 6.24 13.75
N PHE A 105 -6.32 6.78 12.81
CA PHE A 105 -7.72 7.15 12.97
C PHE A 105 -8.58 6.35 11.99
N PHE A 106 -9.33 5.38 12.50
CA PHE A 106 -10.21 4.53 11.71
C PHE A 106 -11.63 5.11 11.70
N ARG A 107 -12.03 5.70 10.56
CA ARG A 107 -13.30 6.41 10.40
C ARG A 107 -14.52 5.49 10.51
N LYS A 108 -14.37 4.23 10.09
CA LYS A 108 -15.47 3.24 10.06
C LYS A 108 -15.58 2.38 11.32
N LEU A 109 -14.60 2.39 12.23
CA LEU A 109 -14.58 1.55 13.44
C LEU A 109 -15.30 2.21 14.62
N ASN A 110 -16.56 2.61 14.42
CA ASN A 110 -17.30 3.49 15.31
C ASN A 110 -18.25 2.83 16.32
N THR A 111 -18.31 1.50 16.37
CA THR A 111 -19.21 0.76 17.28
C THR A 111 -18.51 -0.43 17.92
N ASN A 112 -19.06 -0.94 19.04
CA ASN A 112 -18.52 -2.14 19.69
C ASN A 112 -18.45 -3.31 18.69
N ALA A 113 -19.53 -3.56 17.96
CA ALA A 113 -19.61 -4.66 17.00
C ALA A 113 -18.55 -4.57 15.90
N LYS A 114 -18.36 -3.39 15.29
CA LYS A 114 -17.35 -3.19 14.25
C LYS A 114 -15.93 -3.39 14.77
N ILE A 115 -15.61 -2.85 15.94
CA ILE A 115 -14.29 -3.02 16.57
C ILE A 115 -14.04 -4.49 16.91
N LEU A 116 -15.03 -5.20 17.45
CA LEU A 116 -14.89 -6.63 17.75
C LEU A 116 -14.66 -7.48 16.52
N ASN A 117 -15.38 -7.19 15.43
CA ASN A 117 -15.18 -7.86 14.17
C ASN A 117 -13.76 -7.58 13.62
N TRP A 118 -13.34 -6.32 13.64
CA TRP A 118 -12.00 -5.92 13.21
C TRP A 118 -10.88 -6.57 14.04
N VAL A 119 -11.03 -6.61 15.36
CA VAL A 119 -10.11 -7.31 16.29
C VAL A 119 -10.00 -8.79 15.93
N LYS A 120 -11.14 -9.46 15.67
CA LYS A 120 -11.18 -10.87 15.26
C LYS A 120 -10.50 -11.08 13.91
N GLN A 121 -10.78 -10.23 12.91
CA GLN A 121 -10.17 -10.31 11.58
C GLN A 121 -8.66 -10.13 11.61
N ASN A 122 -8.17 -9.20 12.44
CA ASN A 122 -6.74 -8.95 12.64
C ASN A 122 -6.05 -9.99 13.55
N LYS A 123 -6.78 -10.95 14.12
CA LYS A 123 -6.25 -11.95 15.07
C LYS A 123 -5.54 -11.30 16.28
N VAL A 124 -6.08 -10.20 16.78
CA VAL A 124 -5.58 -9.48 17.96
C VAL A 124 -6.56 -9.64 19.13
N SER A 125 -6.18 -9.18 20.32
CA SER A 125 -7.03 -9.30 21.52
C SER A 125 -7.18 -7.97 22.25
N ILE A 126 -8.37 -7.74 22.82
CA ILE A 126 -8.60 -6.62 23.73
C ILE A 126 -8.08 -7.00 25.12
N VAL A 127 -7.16 -6.21 25.67
CA VAL A 127 -6.50 -6.51 26.94
C VAL A 127 -7.39 -6.21 28.13
N ASN A 128 -8.09 -5.08 28.11
CA ASN A 128 -8.87 -4.56 29.23
C ASN A 128 -10.36 -4.45 28.85
N ARG A 129 -10.99 -5.62 28.66
CA ARG A 129 -12.36 -5.74 28.15
C ARG A 129 -13.40 -4.88 28.89
N LYS A 130 -13.27 -4.79 30.22
CA LYS A 130 -14.14 -3.94 31.06
C LYS A 130 -14.13 -2.47 30.64
N LYS A 131 -12.98 -1.92 30.21
CA LYS A 131 -12.89 -0.54 29.73
C LYS A 131 -13.55 -0.39 28.36
N PHE A 132 -13.30 -1.34 27.45
CA PHE A 132 -13.94 -1.38 26.14
C PHE A 132 -15.47 -1.42 26.23
N ASP A 133 -16.03 -2.28 27.08
CA ASP A 133 -17.48 -2.42 27.23
C ASP A 133 -18.12 -1.14 27.82
N LYS A 134 -17.40 -0.44 28.69
CA LYS A 134 -17.79 0.88 29.23
C LYS A 134 -17.48 2.05 28.28
N GLN A 135 -17.01 1.78 27.07
CA GLN A 135 -16.61 2.78 26.07
C GLN A 135 -15.52 3.75 26.57
N LEU A 136 -14.69 3.30 27.52
CA LEU A 136 -13.52 4.03 28.00
C LEU A 136 -12.29 3.70 27.13
N PRO A 137 -11.22 4.52 27.18
CA PRO A 137 -9.95 4.17 26.57
C PRO A 137 -9.48 2.76 27.00
N PHE A 138 -9.14 1.95 26.01
CA PHE A 138 -8.84 0.53 26.14
C PHE A 138 -7.57 0.18 25.37
N GLN A 139 -7.14 -1.07 25.43
CA GLN A 139 -5.90 -1.53 24.84
C GLN A 139 -6.13 -2.77 24.00
N ILE A 140 -5.43 -2.83 22.87
CA ILE A 140 -5.37 -4.01 21.99
C ILE A 140 -3.94 -4.55 22.01
N ARG A 141 -3.80 -5.87 22.13
CA ARG A 141 -2.55 -6.60 21.99
C ARG A 141 -2.45 -7.19 20.58
N GLY A 142 -1.46 -6.70 19.82
CA GLY A 142 -1.11 -7.14 18.48
C GLY A 142 -0.45 -8.54 18.42
N ILE A 143 -0.20 -9.02 17.21
CA ILE A 143 0.31 -10.38 16.91
C ILE A 143 1.68 -10.70 17.55
N HIS A 144 2.48 -9.68 17.90
CA HIS A 144 3.77 -9.84 18.58
C HIS A 144 3.77 -9.33 20.03
N GLY A 145 2.61 -9.29 20.68
CA GLY A 145 2.48 -8.82 22.06
C GLY A 145 2.53 -7.29 22.23
N LEU A 146 2.75 -6.54 21.14
CA LEU A 146 2.74 -5.09 21.14
C LEU A 146 1.38 -4.56 21.60
N ILE A 147 1.40 -3.59 22.51
CA ILE A 147 0.20 -2.94 23.04
C ILE A 147 -0.06 -1.65 22.27
N PHE A 148 -1.31 -1.47 21.87
CA PHE A 148 -1.82 -0.27 21.23
C PHE A 148 -2.93 0.31 22.11
N ASP A 149 -2.79 1.59 22.44
CA ASP A 149 -3.82 2.32 23.17
C ASP A 149 -4.91 2.75 22.18
N CYS A 150 -6.16 2.54 22.58
CA CYS A 150 -7.32 2.73 21.74
C CYS A 150 -8.32 3.63 22.45
N LYS A 151 -8.87 4.63 21.76
CA LYS A 151 -9.97 5.45 22.28
C LYS A 151 -10.93 5.83 21.17
N ARG A 152 -12.21 5.88 21.49
CA ARG A 152 -13.20 6.45 20.58
C ARG A 152 -13.12 7.97 20.67
N ILE A 153 -13.10 8.62 19.51
CA ILE A 153 -13.17 10.07 19.42
C ILE A 153 -14.59 10.49 19.01
N GLN A 154 -14.97 11.73 19.36
CA GLN A 154 -16.37 12.21 19.32
C GLN A 154 -17.02 12.14 17.93
N ASN A 155 -16.23 12.15 16.84
CA ASN A 155 -16.72 11.96 15.48
C ASN A 155 -17.05 10.49 15.13
N GLY A 156 -16.98 9.58 16.10
CA GLY A 156 -17.21 8.15 15.94
C GLY A 156 -15.96 7.36 15.55
N SER A 157 -14.86 7.98 15.15
CA SER A 157 -13.68 7.20 14.74
C SER A 157 -13.00 6.49 15.92
N LEU A 158 -12.30 5.40 15.63
CA LEU A 158 -11.39 4.78 16.59
C LEU A 158 -9.98 5.34 16.38
N GLU A 159 -9.43 5.97 17.41
CA GLU A 159 -8.01 6.31 17.45
C GLU A 159 -7.23 5.13 18.05
N VAL A 160 -6.14 4.74 17.38
CA VAL A 160 -5.23 3.67 17.77
C VAL A 160 -3.82 4.23 17.79
N THR A 161 -3.17 4.21 18.94
CA THR A 161 -1.88 4.85 19.17
C THR A 161 -0.88 3.86 19.75
N ARG A 162 0.39 4.01 19.39
CA ARG A 162 1.50 3.31 20.03
C ARG A 162 2.72 4.20 20.08
N ALA A 163 3.33 4.30 21.27
CA ALA A 163 4.65 4.89 21.46
C ALA A 163 5.73 3.79 21.53
N TYR A 164 6.92 4.12 21.03
CA TYR A 164 8.11 3.28 21.04
C TYR A 164 9.21 4.02 21.81
N TYR A 165 9.34 3.70 23.10
CA TYR A 165 10.23 4.41 24.03
C TYR A 165 11.72 4.16 23.79
N GLU A 166 12.08 3.12 23.04
CA GLU A 166 13.47 2.75 22.72
C GLU A 166 14.21 3.79 21.86
N CYS A 167 13.53 4.86 21.44
CA CYS A 167 14.08 5.87 20.54
C CYS A 167 13.96 7.31 21.05
N LEU A 168 13.46 7.49 22.26
CA LEU A 168 13.47 8.78 22.96
C LEU A 168 14.88 9.12 23.47
#